data_AF-A0A3D2AAP6-F1
#
_entry.id   AF-A0A3D2AAP6-F1
#
_cell.length_a   1.000
_cell.length_b   1.000
_cell.length_c   1.000
_cell.angle_alpha   90.00
_cell.angle_beta   90.00
_cell.angle_gamma   90.00
#
_symmetry.space_group_name_H-M   'P 1'
#
loop_
_entity.id
_entity.type
_entity.pdbx_description
1 polymer ?
#
loop_
_entity_poly.entity_id
_entity_poly.type
_entity_poly.pdbx_seq_one_letter_code
_entity_poly.pdbx_strand_id
1 'polypeptide(L)' 'MYKINGFLKGFFTTLSLFFCLAFGIYGVAKSYENTVYTAFGAKKSAIAFTDDGLRILDFEIKF' A
#
# COMPACT_ATOMS: atom_id res chain seq x y z
N MET A 1 0.97 39.22 -6.32
CA MET A 1 0.82 37.96 -7.09
C MET A 1 1.94 36.93 -6.81
N TYR A 2 2.50 36.87 -5.59
CA TYR A 2 3.67 36.02 -5.26
C TYR A 2 3.37 34.73 -4.46
N LYS A 3 2.13 34.56 -3.94
CA LYS A 3 1.79 33.45 -3.03
C LYS A 3 1.45 32.11 -3.71
N ILE A 4 1.01 32.12 -4.97
CA ILE A 4 0.54 30.91 -5.67
C ILE A 4 1.68 29.91 -5.93
N ASN A 5 2.88 30.38 -6.26
CA ASN A 5 4.02 29.51 -6.57
C ASN A 5 4.51 28.69 -5.37
N GLY A 6 4.43 29.25 -4.16
CA GLY A 6 4.79 28.53 -2.93
C GLY A 6 3.78 27.44 -2.57
N PHE A 7 2.49 27.76 -2.70
CA PHE A 7 1.40 26.80 -2.44
C PHE A 7 1.42 25.62 -3.42
N LEU A 8 1.56 25.88 -4.72
CA LEU A 8 1.63 24.83 -5.74
C LEU A 8 2.83 23.92 -5.53
N LYS A 9 4.01 24.47 -5.21
CA LYS A 9 5.21 23.66 -4.92
C LYS A 9 4.97 22.72 -3.74
N GLY A 10 4.45 23.21 -2.62
CA GLY A 10 4.13 22.38 -1.47
C GLY A 10 3.12 21.29 -1.78
N PHE A 11 2.07 21.63 -2.53
CA PHE A 11 1.06 20.67 -2.97
C PHE A 11 1.65 19.53 -3.81
N PHE A 12 2.45 19.85 -4.84
CA PHE A 12 3.06 18.82 -5.70
C PHE A 12 4.08 17.96 -4.95
N THR A 13 4.84 18.52 -4.01
CA THR A 13 5.77 17.73 -3.18
C THR A 13 5.01 16.71 -2.32
N THR A 14 3.96 17.14 -1.61
CA THR A 14 3.14 16.25 -0.79
C THR A 14 2.43 15.20 -1.65
N LEU A 15 1.90 15.60 -2.81
CA LEU A 15 1.24 14.70 -3.75
C LEU A 15 2.22 13.63 -4.28
N SER A 16 3.43 14.03 -4.68
CA SER A 16 4.47 13.09 -5.10
C SER A 16 4.84 12.12 -3.99
N LEU A 17 4.99 12.60 -2.76
CA LEU A 17 5.33 11.77 -1.61
C LEU A 17 4.22 10.75 -1.31
N PHE A 18 2.96 11.19 -1.38
CA PHE A 18 1.79 10.32 -1.25
C PHE A 18 1.78 9.22 -2.32
N PHE A 19 2.02 9.56 -3.59
CA PHE A 19 2.10 8.56 -4.66
C PHE A 19 3.26 7.58 -4.44
N CYS A 20 4.45 8.05 -4.07
CA CYS A 20 5.58 7.16 -3.78
C CYS A 20 5.24 6.14 -2.68
N LEU A 21 4.58 6.58 -1.60
CA LEU A 21 4.16 5.70 -0.53
C LEU A 21 3.06 4.73 -0.98
N ALA A 22 2.03 5.22 -1.69
CA ALA A 22 0.93 4.40 -2.17
C ALA A 22 1.40 3.31 -3.16
N PHE A 23 2.20 3.68 -4.16
CA PHE A 23 2.77 2.72 -5.12
C PHE A 23 3.79 1.79 -4.46
N GLY A 24 4.57 2.27 -3.49
CA GLY A 24 5.49 1.43 -2.72
C GLY A 24 4.76 0.34 -1.94
N ILE A 25 3.71 0.70 -1.19
CA ILE A 25 2.89 -0.26 -0.43
C ILE A 25 2.18 -1.23 -1.39
N TYR A 26 1.59 -0.72 -2.47
CA TYR A 26 0.95 -1.55 -3.48
C TYR A 26 1.92 -2.55 -4.13
N GLY A 27 3.13 -2.10 -4.48
CA GLY A 27 4.18 -2.95 -5.04
C GLY A 27 4.59 -4.05 -4.08
N VAL A 28 4.87 -3.72 -2.82
CA VAL A 28 5.23 -4.70 -1.78
C VAL A 28 4.12 -5.73 -1.59
N ALA A 29 2.86 -5.28 -1.49
CA ALA A 29 1.70 -6.16 -1.38
C ALA A 29 1.61 -7.13 -2.58
N LYS A 30 1.75 -6.61 -3.81
CA LYS A 30 1.66 -7.44 -5.01
C LYS A 30 2.82 -8.42 -5.16
N SER A 31 4.03 -7.98 -4.86
CA SER A 31 5.22 -8.85 -4.84
C SER A 31 5.04 -9.99 -3.85
N TYR A 32 4.52 -9.69 -2.65
CA TYR A 32 4.22 -10.71 -1.65
C TYR A 32 3.19 -11.74 -2.13
N GLU A 33 2.04 -11.29 -2.69
CA GLU A 33 1.03 -12.20 -3.25
C GLU A 33 1.63 -13.14 -4.31
N ASN A 34 2.53 -12.61 -5.15
CA ASN A 34 3.19 -13.38 -6.17
C ASN A 34 4.19 -14.38 -5.59
N THR A 35 4.96 -13.99 -4.57
CA THR A 35 5.86 -14.91 -3.85
C THR A 35 5.08 -16.04 -3.18
N VAL A 36 3.97 -15.74 -2.52
CA VAL A 36 3.11 -16.76 -1.89
C VAL A 36 2.51 -17.70 -2.94
N TYR A 37 2.08 -17.16 -4.08
CA TYR A 37 1.59 -17.97 -5.19
C TYR A 37 2.68 -18.90 -5.76
N THR A 38 3.90 -18.40 -5.95
CA THR A 38 5.02 -19.21 -6.47
C THR A 38 5.50 -20.26 -5.45
N ALA A 39 5.56 -19.92 -4.17
CA ALA A 39 6.10 -20.79 -3.13
C ALA A 39 5.09 -21.84 -2.66
N PHE A 40 3.81 -21.48 -2.55
CA PHE A 40 2.77 -22.32 -1.95
C PHE A 40 1.62 -22.68 -2.89
N GLY A 41 1.59 -22.15 -4.12
CA GLY A 41 0.49 -22.35 -5.07
C GLY A 41 -0.83 -21.67 -4.65
N ALA A 42 -0.83 -20.95 -3.53
CA ALA A 42 -2.01 -20.34 -2.94
C ALA A 42 -2.19 -18.90 -3.42
N LYS A 43 -3.35 -18.57 -3.97
CA LYS A 43 -3.70 -17.20 -4.36
C LYS A 43 -4.25 -16.45 -3.14
N LYS A 44 -3.36 -16.03 -2.24
CA LYS A 44 -3.71 -15.32 -1.00
C LYS A 44 -3.43 -13.83 -1.17
N SER A 45 -4.43 -12.98 -0.90
CA SER A 45 -4.23 -11.52 -0.93
C SER A 45 -3.33 -11.06 0.21
N ALA A 46 -2.48 -10.06 -0.04
CA ALA A 46 -1.57 -9.51 0.96
C ALA A 46 -2.30 -8.71 2.04
N ILE A 47 -3.49 -8.17 1.74
CA ILE A 47 -4.35 -7.53 2.72
C ILE A 47 -5.76 -8.09 2.51
N ALA A 48 -6.35 -8.66 3.56
CA ALA A 48 -7.71 -9.18 3.52
C ALA A 48 -8.43 -8.80 4.81
N PHE A 49 -9.57 -8.13 4.68
CA PHE A 49 -10.52 -7.97 5.77
C PHE A 49 -11.41 -9.21 5.80
N THR A 50 -11.48 -9.85 6.96
CA THR A 50 -12.35 -10.99 7.25
C THR A 50 -13.26 -10.64 8.41
N ASP A 51 -14.39 -11.34 8.55
CA ASP A 51 -15.36 -11.07 9.63
C ASP A 51 -14.73 -11.22 11.03
N ASP A 52 -13.68 -12.04 11.15
CA ASP A 52 -12.96 -12.32 12.40
C ASP A 52 -11.70 -11.45 12.62
N GLY A 53 -11.36 -10.55 11.68
CA GLY A 53 -10.10 -9.82 11.78
C GLY A 53 -9.54 -9.20 10.52
N LEU A 54 -8.45 -8.46 10.69
CA LEU A 54 -7.65 -7.91 9.61
C LEU A 54 -6.42 -8.79 9.37
N ARG A 55 -6.30 -9.36 8.17
CA ARG A 55 -5.09 -10.06 7.73
C ARG A 55 -4.21 -9.12 6.93
N ILE A 56 -2.97 -8.94 7.38
CA ILE A 56 -1.91 -8.20 6.68
C ILE A 56 -0.74 -9.15 6.50
N LEU A 57 -0.43 -9.51 5.26
CA LEU A 57 0.57 -10.50 4.87
C LEU A 57 0.23 -11.86 5.52
N ASP A 58 1.13 -12.36 6.39
CA ASP A 58 0.90 -13.56 7.20
C ASP A 58 0.43 -13.24 8.64
N PHE A 59 0.29 -11.97 8.99
CA PHE A 59 -0.23 -11.57 10.29
C PHE A 59 -1.75 -11.52 10.26
N GLU A 60 -2.39 -12.13 11.25
CA GLU A 60 -3.83 -12.05 11.51
C GLU A 60 -4.05 -11.26 12.79
N ILE A 61 -4.72 -10.12 12.68
CA ILE A 61 -5.16 -9.31 13.82
C ILE A 61 -6.62 -9.65 14.05
N LYS A 62 -6.90 -10.37 15.14
CA LYS A 62 -8.26 -10.71 15.58
C LYS A 62 -8.85 -9.53 16.36
N PHE A 63 -10.11 -9.22 16.12
CA PHE A 63 -10.87 -8.23 16.89
C PHE A 63 -11.56 -8.87 18.10
#